data_AF-A0ABC9FAD5-F1
#
_entry.id   AF-A0ABC9FAD5-F1
#
_cell.length_a   1.000
_cell.length_b   1.000
_cell.length_c   1.000
_cell.angle_alpha   90.00
_cell.angle_beta   90.00
_cell.angle_gamma   90.00
#
_symmetry.space_group_name_H-M   'P 1'
#
loop_
_entity.id
_entity.type
_entity.pdbx_description
1 polymer ?
#
loop_
_entity_poly.entity_id
_entity_poly.type
_entity_poly.pdbx_seq_one_letter_code
_entity_poly.pdbx_strand_id
1 'polypeptide(L)'
;MARRRPASVHLCASAALLIVAFSSLTHSAGAYDPLDPNGNITIKWDVIQWTPDGYVAVVSLYNYQQYRHIQAPGWKLGWVWEKKEIIWAMTGGQATEQGDCSKFKSNIPHCCKKDPEVVDLLPGTPYNTQIANCCKGGVLTAWAQDPENAVASFQISVGQAGTTNRTVKVPKKFTLKAPGPGYTCGPAKFVKPTKFISQDGRRSTQAHTTWNVTCTYSQFVAQRSPTCCVSLSSFYNDTIVNCPTCSCGCQNNSTAPGSCVEGNSPYLASVVNDPNNKNNLAPLVQCTSHMCPIRVHWHVKVNYKEYWRVKITVSNFNYRMNYSQWNLVAQHPNFDNLTTIFSFSYKSLNPYGLISEHLALQITLWSLGTFELALLIPILFQALTFALLQTTLLCYGASSTTTIC
;
A
#
# COMPACT_ATOMS: atom_id res chain seq x y z
N MET A 1 -28.87 15.67 66.31
CA MET A 1 -29.09 14.79 65.13
C MET A 1 -28.23 15.28 63.97
N ALA A 2 -27.07 14.65 63.75
CA ALA A 2 -26.18 14.98 62.64
C ALA A 2 -26.73 14.38 61.34
N ARG A 3 -27.06 15.23 60.36
CA ARG A 3 -27.45 14.82 59.00
C ARG A 3 -26.25 14.17 58.30
N ARG A 4 -26.26 12.85 58.16
CA ARG A 4 -25.38 12.11 57.25
C ARG A 4 -25.66 12.57 55.81
N ARG A 5 -24.71 13.24 55.17
CA ARG A 5 -24.71 13.43 53.71
C ARG A 5 -24.40 12.08 53.05
N PRO A 6 -25.03 11.73 51.92
CA PRO A 6 -24.83 10.43 51.29
C PRO A 6 -23.47 10.40 50.57
N ALA A 7 -22.51 9.67 51.13
CA ALA A 7 -21.20 9.41 50.52
C ALA A 7 -21.29 8.66 49.17
N SER A 8 -22.46 8.11 48.84
CA SER A 8 -22.70 7.32 47.61
C SER A 8 -22.67 8.16 46.32
N VAL A 9 -23.06 9.44 46.38
CA VAL A 9 -23.16 10.28 45.17
C VAL A 9 -21.77 10.75 44.68
N HIS A 10 -20.83 10.96 45.61
CA HIS A 10 -19.46 11.38 45.27
C HIS A 10 -18.63 10.25 44.66
N LEU A 11 -18.88 8.98 45.03
CA LEU A 11 -18.19 7.84 44.44
C LEU A 11 -18.58 7.63 42.97
N CYS A 12 -19.88 7.74 42.63
CA CYS A 12 -20.37 7.59 41.26
C CYS A 12 -19.90 8.72 40.33
N ALA A 13 -19.87 9.97 40.81
CA ALA A 13 -19.38 11.10 40.02
C ALA A 13 -17.87 10.98 39.72
N SER A 14 -17.08 10.48 40.68
CA SER A 14 -15.64 10.28 40.52
C SER A 14 -15.31 9.12 39.57
N ALA A 15 -16.10 8.03 39.63
CA ALA A 15 -15.98 6.92 38.69
C ALA A 15 -16.37 7.32 37.26
N ALA A 16 -17.43 8.12 37.09
CA ALA A 16 -17.84 8.63 35.78
C ALA A 16 -16.78 9.57 35.16
N LEU A 17 -16.16 10.45 35.96
CA LEU A 17 -15.07 11.31 35.50
C LEU A 17 -13.81 10.52 35.10
N LEU A 18 -13.48 9.43 35.82
CA LEU A 18 -12.39 8.53 35.44
C LEU A 18 -12.68 7.75 34.15
N ILE A 19 -13.93 7.33 33.91
CA ILE A 19 -14.32 6.66 32.66
C ILE A 19 -14.30 7.64 31.47
N VAL A 20 -14.70 8.89 31.67
CA VAL A 20 -14.60 9.96 30.65
C VAL A 20 -13.15 10.36 30.38
N ALA A 21 -12.29 10.38 31.41
CA ALA A 21 -10.85 10.59 31.26
C ALA A 21 -10.15 9.41 30.56
N PHE A 22 -10.54 8.16 30.84
CA PHE A 22 -10.01 6.99 30.14
C PHE A 22 -10.49 6.87 28.69
N SER A 23 -11.72 7.30 28.39
CA SER A 23 -12.24 7.32 27.01
C SER A 23 -11.67 8.47 26.18
N SER A 24 -11.24 9.58 26.80
CA SER A 24 -10.48 10.64 26.12
C SER A 24 -8.98 10.32 25.94
N LEU A 25 -8.46 9.32 26.65
CA LEU A 25 -7.11 8.77 26.46
C LEU A 25 -7.03 7.63 25.44
N THR A 26 -8.17 7.13 24.96
CA THR A 26 -8.18 6.31 23.75
C THR A 26 -7.92 7.20 22.54
N HIS A 27 -6.64 7.45 22.25
CA HIS A 27 -6.24 7.79 20.89
C HIS A 27 -6.90 6.76 19.99
N SER A 28 -7.60 7.19 18.94
CA SER A 28 -7.98 6.27 17.88
C SER A 28 -6.69 5.55 17.49
N ALA A 29 -6.58 4.26 17.78
CA ALA A 29 -5.53 3.41 17.24
C ALA A 29 -5.84 3.26 15.75
N GLY A 30 -5.60 4.34 15.02
CA GLY A 30 -6.20 4.60 13.74
C GLY A 30 -5.38 3.94 12.67
N ALA A 31 -5.75 2.73 12.25
CA ALA A 31 -5.75 2.34 10.85
C ALA A 31 -4.51 2.76 10.01
N TYR A 32 -3.30 2.66 10.56
CA TYR A 32 -2.04 2.93 9.86
C TYR A 32 -1.21 1.64 9.84
N ASP A 33 -0.27 1.55 8.90
CA ASP A 33 0.69 0.45 8.84
C ASP A 33 1.70 0.59 10.00
N PRO A 34 1.72 -0.31 11.00
CA PRO A 34 2.60 -0.17 12.16
C PRO A 34 4.09 -0.18 11.80
N LEU A 35 4.43 -0.76 10.64
CA LEU A 35 5.81 -0.85 10.15
C LEU A 35 6.23 0.37 9.30
N ASP A 36 5.27 1.20 8.88
CA ASP A 36 5.51 2.45 8.16
C ASP A 36 4.47 3.49 8.59
N PRO A 37 4.52 3.98 9.84
CA PRO A 37 3.46 4.80 10.42
C PRO A 37 3.31 6.16 9.72
N ASN A 38 4.37 6.64 9.06
CA ASN A 38 4.39 7.88 8.30
C ASN A 38 4.21 7.65 6.78
N GLY A 39 4.19 6.39 6.36
CA GLY A 39 4.05 5.99 4.97
C GLY A 39 2.71 6.39 4.39
N ASN A 40 2.76 7.14 3.28
CA ASN A 40 1.56 7.57 2.59
C ASN A 40 1.79 7.74 1.10
N ILE A 41 0.69 7.79 0.36
CA ILE A 41 0.67 8.26 -1.02
C ILE A 41 0.04 9.64 -1.02
N THR A 42 0.79 10.64 -1.47
CA THR A 42 0.27 12.00 -1.61
C THR A 42 -0.09 12.26 -3.06
N ILE A 43 -1.37 12.55 -3.29
CA ILE A 43 -1.85 13.08 -4.57
C ILE A 43 -1.76 14.59 -4.48
N LYS A 44 -1.06 15.17 -5.44
CA LYS A 44 -0.83 16.59 -5.54
C LYS A 44 -1.50 17.11 -6.80
N TRP A 45 -2.33 18.13 -6.64
CA TRP A 45 -3.10 18.74 -7.72
C TRP A 45 -2.63 20.17 -7.91
N ASP A 46 -1.86 20.41 -8.97
CA ASP A 46 -1.27 21.70 -9.28
C ASP A 46 -2.03 22.36 -10.43
N VAL A 47 -2.76 23.44 -10.17
CA VAL A 47 -3.40 24.24 -11.22
C VAL A 47 -2.36 25.15 -11.84
N ILE A 48 -2.00 24.90 -13.09
CA ILE A 48 -0.88 25.57 -13.77
C ILE A 48 -1.31 26.66 -14.74
N GLN A 49 -2.57 26.64 -15.19
CA GLN A 49 -3.09 27.60 -16.15
C GLN A 49 -4.61 27.72 -16.05
N TRP A 50 -5.13 28.94 -16.19
CA TRP A 50 -6.57 29.18 -16.35
C TRP A 50 -6.98 29.08 -17.82
N THR A 51 -8.16 28.54 -18.07
CA THR A 51 -8.80 28.53 -19.39
C THR A 51 -10.10 29.34 -19.33
N PRO A 52 -10.73 29.69 -20.47
CA PRO A 52 -11.99 30.45 -20.46
C PRO A 52 -13.14 29.77 -19.70
N ASP A 53 -13.12 28.44 -19.60
CA ASP A 53 -14.17 27.62 -18.98
C ASP A 53 -13.66 26.75 -17.81
N GLY A 54 -12.43 26.97 -17.35
CA GLY A 54 -11.87 26.21 -16.24
C GLY A 54 -10.37 26.38 -16.10
N TYR A 55 -9.64 25.26 -16.08
CA TYR A 55 -8.20 25.26 -15.83
C TYR A 55 -7.49 24.04 -16.38
N VAL A 56 -6.17 24.14 -16.53
CA VAL A 56 -5.28 23.00 -16.75
C VAL A 56 -4.54 22.72 -15.45
N ALA A 57 -4.49 21.45 -15.06
CA ALA A 57 -3.76 21.00 -13.87
C ALA A 57 -2.84 19.82 -14.18
N VAL A 58 -1.76 19.73 -13.40
CA VAL A 58 -0.91 18.54 -13.33
C VAL A 58 -1.24 17.82 -12.03
N VAL A 59 -1.61 16.55 -12.14
CA VAL A 59 -1.91 15.69 -11.01
C VAL A 59 -0.75 14.71 -10.85
N SER A 60 -0.12 14.73 -9.68
CA SER A 60 1.04 13.88 -9.38
C SER A 60 0.77 13.00 -8.16
N LEU A 61 1.13 11.73 -8.23
CA LEU A 61 1.08 10.78 -7.14
C LEU A 61 2.51 10.54 -6.66
N TYR A 62 2.77 10.79 -5.39
CA TYR A 62 4.04 10.53 -4.73
C TYR A 62 3.88 9.39 -3.73
N ASN A 63 4.62 8.31 -3.91
CA ASN A 63 4.59 7.19 -2.98
C ASN A 63 5.69 7.29 -1.92
N TYR A 64 5.42 7.99 -0.82
CA TYR A 64 6.36 8.18 0.29
C TYR A 64 6.47 6.97 1.23
N GLN A 65 5.96 5.81 0.84
CA GLN A 65 6.08 4.58 1.62
C GLN A 65 7.51 4.03 1.55
N GLN A 66 7.92 3.28 2.58
CA GLN A 66 9.28 2.74 2.70
C GLN A 66 9.49 1.45 1.90
N TYR A 67 8.47 0.62 1.76
CA TYR A 67 8.60 -0.71 1.14
C TYR A 67 7.36 -1.16 0.34
N ARG A 68 6.30 -0.34 0.30
CA ARG A 68 5.05 -0.72 -0.37
C ARG A 68 5.02 -0.16 -1.78
N HIS A 69 5.06 -1.05 -2.77
CA HIS A 69 4.90 -0.71 -4.18
C HIS A 69 3.44 -0.89 -4.61
N ILE A 70 3.00 -0.10 -5.59
CA ILE A 70 1.84 -0.42 -6.42
C ILE A 70 2.35 -1.13 -7.66
N GLN A 71 1.89 -2.36 -7.87
CA GLN A 71 2.28 -3.18 -9.02
C GLN A 71 1.19 -3.18 -10.09
N ALA A 72 1.49 -3.80 -11.24
CA ALA A 72 0.49 -4.03 -12.28
C ALA A 72 -0.74 -4.78 -11.69
N PRO A 73 -1.98 -4.44 -12.08
CA PRO A 73 -2.41 -3.53 -13.15
C PRO A 73 -2.31 -2.03 -12.82
N GLY A 74 -1.71 -1.66 -11.70
CA GLY A 74 -1.39 -0.30 -11.35
C GLY A 74 -2.45 0.38 -10.48
N TRP A 75 -2.23 1.67 -10.22
CA TRP A 75 -3.18 2.50 -9.49
C TRP A 75 -4.35 2.92 -10.39
N LYS A 76 -5.52 3.11 -9.78
CA LYS A 76 -6.65 3.87 -10.33
C LYS A 76 -7.01 4.99 -9.37
N LEU A 77 -7.02 6.21 -9.86
CA LEU A 77 -7.32 7.41 -9.07
C LEU A 77 -8.72 7.91 -9.44
N GLY A 78 -9.62 7.96 -8.48
CA GLY A 78 -10.95 8.54 -8.63
C GLY A 78 -11.14 9.76 -7.75
N TRP A 79 -12.11 10.59 -8.11
CA TRP A 79 -12.59 11.71 -7.30
C TRP A 79 -14.00 12.07 -7.73
N VAL A 80 -14.66 12.94 -6.98
CA VAL A 80 -15.98 13.47 -7.29
C VAL A 80 -15.85 14.97 -7.49
N TRP A 81 -16.30 15.46 -8.64
CA TRP A 81 -16.35 16.89 -8.89
C TRP A 81 -17.28 17.60 -7.90
N GLU A 82 -17.10 18.90 -7.65
CA GLU A 82 -17.99 19.62 -6.73
C GLU A 82 -19.31 20.01 -7.43
N LYS A 83 -19.25 20.49 -8.67
CA LYS A 83 -20.38 21.04 -9.43
C LYS A 83 -20.74 20.24 -10.70
N LYS A 84 -20.38 20.70 -11.89
CA LYS A 84 -20.67 20.03 -13.17
C LYS A 84 -19.43 20.00 -14.05
N GLU A 85 -18.26 20.02 -13.40
CA GLU A 85 -16.97 19.98 -14.05
C GLU A 85 -16.87 18.75 -14.95
N ILE A 86 -16.14 18.92 -16.05
CA ILE A 86 -15.88 17.90 -17.06
C ILE A 86 -14.39 17.84 -17.37
N ILE A 87 -13.96 16.77 -18.02
CA ILE A 87 -12.59 16.62 -18.51
C ILE A 87 -12.59 16.88 -20.01
N TRP A 88 -11.98 17.98 -20.44
CA TRP A 88 -11.82 18.30 -21.87
C TRP A 88 -10.78 17.40 -22.52
N ALA A 89 -9.61 17.24 -21.90
CA ALA A 89 -8.49 16.46 -22.43
C ALA A 89 -7.58 15.97 -21.31
N MET A 90 -6.79 14.92 -21.60
CA MET A 90 -5.80 14.36 -20.70
C MET A 90 -4.51 13.98 -21.44
N THR A 91 -3.39 14.05 -20.74
CA THR A 91 -2.05 13.65 -21.23
C THR A 91 -1.33 12.87 -20.14
N GLY A 92 -0.69 11.75 -20.47
CA GLY A 92 -0.01 10.87 -19.51
C GLY A 92 -0.93 9.98 -18.67
N GLY A 93 -2.25 10.15 -18.78
CA GLY A 93 -3.25 9.33 -18.12
C GLY A 93 -4.56 9.37 -18.89
N GLN A 94 -5.46 8.43 -18.59
CA GLN A 94 -6.74 8.31 -19.30
C GLN A 94 -7.87 7.95 -18.33
N ALA A 95 -9.01 8.64 -18.48
CA ALA A 95 -10.25 8.24 -17.82
C ALA A 95 -10.71 6.86 -18.32
N THR A 96 -11.11 5.98 -17.39
CA THR A 96 -11.55 4.62 -17.71
C THR A 96 -12.86 4.57 -18.50
N GLU A 97 -13.70 5.59 -18.32
CA GLU A 97 -15.00 5.72 -18.97
C GLU A 97 -15.24 7.18 -19.37
N GLN A 98 -15.89 7.38 -20.52
CA GLN A 98 -16.29 8.72 -20.98
C GLN A 98 -17.54 9.23 -20.24
N GLY A 99 -18.50 8.36 -19.93
CA GLY A 99 -19.80 8.75 -19.37
C GLY A 99 -20.75 9.40 -20.39
N ASP A 100 -21.87 9.94 -19.91
CA ASP A 100 -22.87 10.59 -20.76
C ASP A 100 -22.46 12.04 -21.11
N CYS A 101 -21.88 12.21 -22.29
CA CYS A 101 -21.52 13.50 -22.88
C CYS A 101 -22.56 14.03 -23.88
N SER A 102 -23.77 13.49 -23.94
CA SER A 102 -24.80 13.83 -24.96
C SER A 102 -25.16 15.32 -25.05
N LYS A 103 -24.91 16.10 -23.98
CA LYS A 103 -25.12 17.55 -23.94
C LYS A 103 -24.18 18.33 -24.88
N PHE A 104 -23.07 17.74 -25.30
CA PHE A 104 -22.05 18.37 -26.13
C PHE A 104 -22.20 17.92 -27.59
N LYS A 105 -22.61 18.85 -28.47
CA LYS A 105 -22.97 18.53 -29.87
C LYS A 105 -21.80 18.54 -30.87
N SER A 106 -20.70 19.21 -30.55
CA SER A 106 -19.56 19.40 -31.48
C SER A 106 -18.26 18.93 -30.84
N ASN A 107 -17.74 19.70 -29.88
CA ASN A 107 -16.55 19.29 -29.16
C ASN A 107 -16.95 18.39 -27.98
N ILE A 108 -16.70 17.08 -28.11
CA ILE A 108 -17.08 16.09 -27.10
C ILE A 108 -15.93 16.00 -26.07
N PRO A 109 -16.20 16.21 -24.77
CA PRO A 109 -15.19 16.07 -23.73
C PRO A 109 -14.65 14.64 -23.62
N HIS A 110 -13.41 14.52 -23.14
CA HIS A 110 -12.78 13.24 -22.79
C HIS A 110 -13.58 12.46 -21.74
N CYS A 111 -14.15 13.14 -20.74
CA CYS A 111 -15.02 12.51 -19.75
C CYS A 111 -16.05 13.51 -19.18
N CYS A 112 -17.31 13.09 -19.08
CA CYS A 112 -18.41 13.85 -18.49
C CYS A 112 -18.96 13.22 -17.21
N LYS A 113 -18.33 12.15 -16.69
CA LYS A 113 -18.74 11.55 -15.41
C LYS A 113 -18.51 12.53 -14.27
N LYS A 114 -19.44 12.51 -13.31
CA LYS A 114 -19.33 13.27 -12.05
C LYS A 114 -18.22 12.74 -11.15
N ASP A 115 -17.97 11.44 -11.26
CA ASP A 115 -17.04 10.63 -10.48
C ASP A 115 -16.07 9.87 -11.41
N PRO A 116 -15.19 10.59 -12.15
CA PRO A 116 -14.27 9.93 -13.06
C PRO A 116 -13.27 9.05 -12.31
N GLU A 117 -12.84 7.97 -12.94
CA GLU A 117 -11.68 7.17 -12.53
C GLU A 117 -10.62 7.26 -13.63
N VAL A 118 -9.37 7.47 -13.23
CA VAL A 118 -8.23 7.67 -14.12
C VAL A 118 -7.18 6.60 -13.85
N VAL A 119 -6.61 6.11 -14.94
CA VAL A 119 -5.46 5.21 -14.95
C VAL A 119 -4.29 5.86 -15.68
N ASP A 120 -3.10 5.42 -15.34
CA ASP A 120 -1.88 5.75 -16.08
C ASP A 120 -1.90 5.08 -17.45
N LEU A 121 -1.21 5.69 -18.42
CA LEU A 121 -1.00 5.08 -19.72
C LEU A 121 0.05 3.96 -19.65
N LEU A 122 0.04 3.07 -20.63
CA LEU A 122 1.00 1.96 -20.70
C LEU A 122 2.39 2.42 -21.21
N PRO A 123 3.46 1.69 -20.85
CA PRO A 123 4.78 1.90 -21.44
C PRO A 123 4.72 1.78 -22.98
N GLY A 124 5.48 2.62 -23.69
CA GLY A 124 5.50 2.65 -25.17
C GLY A 124 4.44 3.55 -25.82
N THR A 125 3.68 4.29 -25.01
CA THR A 125 2.75 5.33 -25.48
C THR A 125 3.48 6.37 -26.38
N PRO A 126 2.86 6.95 -27.41
CA PRO A 126 3.49 7.99 -28.25
C PRO A 126 3.94 9.24 -27.47
N TYR A 127 5.07 9.84 -27.85
CA TYR A 127 5.68 10.97 -27.12
C TYR A 127 4.74 12.19 -26.96
N ASN A 128 3.87 12.46 -27.93
CA ASN A 128 2.92 13.57 -27.89
C ASN A 128 1.82 13.42 -26.84
N THR A 129 1.60 12.21 -26.31
CA THR A 129 0.61 11.95 -25.25
C THR A 129 1.27 11.64 -23.91
N GLN A 130 2.58 11.84 -23.80
CA GLN A 130 3.35 11.69 -22.56
C GLN A 130 3.56 13.02 -21.83
N ILE A 131 3.80 12.91 -20.53
CA ILE A 131 4.32 13.96 -19.65
C ILE A 131 5.45 13.37 -18.79
N ALA A 132 6.20 14.21 -18.08
CA ALA A 132 7.19 13.71 -17.11
C ALA A 132 6.56 12.71 -16.13
N ASN A 133 7.31 11.68 -15.74
CA ASN A 133 6.95 10.65 -14.75
C ASN A 133 5.72 9.78 -15.05
N CYS A 134 5.13 9.86 -16.25
CA CYS A 134 4.30 8.77 -16.83
C CYS A 134 5.19 7.92 -17.78
N CYS A 135 4.78 6.88 -18.50
CA CYS A 135 3.55 6.09 -18.54
C CYS A 135 3.95 4.68 -18.09
N LYS A 136 3.77 4.36 -16.81
CA LYS A 136 4.31 3.13 -16.20
C LYS A 136 3.24 2.06 -16.04
N GLY A 137 2.11 2.20 -16.72
CA GLY A 137 0.95 1.31 -16.55
C GLY A 137 0.45 1.30 -15.10
N GLY A 138 0.65 2.41 -14.38
CA GLY A 138 0.21 2.59 -13.01
C GLY A 138 1.10 1.91 -11.97
N VAL A 139 2.25 1.36 -12.37
CA VAL A 139 3.27 0.89 -11.42
C VAL A 139 3.89 2.09 -10.70
N LEU A 140 3.94 2.04 -9.37
CA LEU A 140 4.46 3.11 -8.53
C LEU A 140 5.31 2.52 -7.40
N THR A 141 6.62 2.74 -7.43
CA THR A 141 7.54 2.15 -6.46
C THR A 141 7.53 2.89 -5.12
N ALA A 142 8.04 2.25 -4.06
CA ALA A 142 8.27 2.89 -2.77
C ALA A 142 9.45 3.87 -2.88
N TRP A 143 9.26 5.11 -2.39
CA TRP A 143 10.29 6.17 -2.47
C TRP A 143 11.62 5.75 -1.87
N ALA A 144 11.61 5.01 -0.77
CA ALA A 144 12.83 4.65 -0.07
C ALA A 144 13.70 3.63 -0.82
N GLN A 145 13.14 2.90 -1.78
CA GLN A 145 13.83 1.88 -2.56
C GLN A 145 14.15 2.35 -3.97
N ASP A 146 13.21 3.04 -4.61
CA ASP A 146 13.37 3.56 -5.97
C ASP A 146 12.65 4.92 -6.09
N PRO A 147 13.33 6.03 -5.73
CA PRO A 147 12.77 7.37 -5.79
C PRO A 147 12.38 7.80 -7.21
N GLU A 148 13.11 7.33 -8.24
CA GLU A 148 12.89 7.73 -9.63
C GLU A 148 11.55 7.22 -10.14
N ASN A 149 11.17 6.00 -9.76
CA ASN A 149 9.90 5.41 -10.16
C ASN A 149 8.75 5.63 -9.16
N ALA A 150 9.00 6.32 -8.03
CA ALA A 150 8.03 6.57 -6.96
C ALA A 150 7.09 7.76 -7.21
N VAL A 151 7.19 8.39 -8.39
CA VAL A 151 6.31 9.47 -8.84
C VAL A 151 5.57 9.05 -10.10
N ALA A 152 4.27 9.26 -10.14
CA ALA A 152 3.48 9.20 -11.39
C ALA A 152 2.77 10.53 -11.61
N SER A 153 2.60 10.98 -12.85
CA SER A 153 1.84 12.21 -13.11
C SER A 153 1.11 12.20 -14.44
N PHE A 154 -0.01 12.90 -14.48
CA PHE A 154 -0.78 13.16 -15.69
C PHE A 154 -1.26 14.60 -15.69
N GLN A 155 -1.51 15.14 -16.88
CA GLN A 155 -2.12 16.46 -17.05
C GLN A 155 -3.59 16.30 -17.39
N ILE A 156 -4.40 17.21 -16.87
CA ILE A 156 -5.84 17.25 -17.07
C ILE A 156 -6.28 18.67 -17.43
N SER A 157 -7.10 18.79 -18.47
CA SER A 157 -7.82 20.02 -18.79
C SER A 157 -9.25 19.90 -18.29
N VAL A 158 -9.63 20.75 -17.33
CA VAL A 158 -10.92 20.73 -16.65
C VAL A 158 -11.79 21.87 -17.18
N GLY A 159 -13.01 21.53 -17.57
CA GLY A 159 -14.04 22.48 -18.04
C GLY A 159 -15.18 22.65 -17.04
N GLN A 160 -16.05 23.62 -17.30
CA GLN A 160 -17.15 24.06 -16.42
C GLN A 160 -16.73 24.29 -14.97
N ALA A 161 -15.49 24.76 -14.79
CA ALA A 161 -14.88 24.98 -13.48
C ALA A 161 -14.64 26.47 -13.22
N GLY A 162 -14.29 26.81 -11.98
CA GLY A 162 -13.88 28.17 -11.65
C GLY A 162 -12.56 28.54 -12.34
N THR A 163 -12.51 29.74 -12.92
CA THR A 163 -11.38 30.27 -13.71
C THR A 163 -10.43 31.17 -12.90
N THR A 164 -10.58 31.22 -11.58
CA THR A 164 -9.71 32.00 -10.69
C THR A 164 -9.46 31.24 -9.39
N ASN A 165 -8.42 31.65 -8.65
CA ASN A 165 -8.09 31.11 -7.33
C ASN A 165 -9.25 31.18 -6.31
N ARG A 166 -10.20 32.13 -6.47
CA ARG A 166 -11.34 32.28 -5.55
C ARG A 166 -12.55 31.44 -5.96
N THR A 167 -12.73 31.22 -7.26
CA THR A 167 -13.91 30.55 -7.81
C THR A 167 -13.70 29.06 -8.01
N VAL A 168 -12.45 28.61 -8.20
CA VAL A 168 -12.10 27.20 -8.36
C VAL A 168 -12.52 26.40 -7.13
N LYS A 169 -13.15 25.25 -7.34
CA LYS A 169 -13.52 24.32 -6.28
C LYS A 169 -12.65 23.07 -6.40
N VAL A 170 -12.12 22.66 -5.26
CA VAL A 170 -11.32 21.44 -5.17
C VAL A 170 -12.25 20.23 -5.32
N PRO A 171 -11.84 19.17 -6.05
CA PRO A 171 -12.58 17.92 -6.07
C PRO A 171 -12.70 17.33 -4.66
N LYS A 172 -13.71 16.49 -4.46
CA LYS A 172 -13.99 15.85 -3.17
C LYS A 172 -13.93 14.34 -3.32
N LYS A 173 -13.90 13.64 -2.19
CA LYS A 173 -14.01 12.17 -2.10
C LYS A 173 -13.01 11.47 -3.04
N PHE A 174 -11.73 11.79 -2.89
CA PHE A 174 -10.67 11.10 -3.62
C PHE A 174 -10.66 9.62 -3.23
N THR A 175 -10.47 8.74 -4.21
CA THR A 175 -10.33 7.30 -4.02
C THR A 175 -9.06 6.84 -4.72
N LEU A 176 -8.22 6.09 -4.01
CA LEU A 176 -7.04 5.46 -4.59
C LEU A 176 -7.24 3.96 -4.54
N LYS A 177 -7.41 3.33 -5.71
CA LYS A 177 -7.48 1.88 -5.85
C LYS A 177 -6.11 1.40 -6.31
N ALA A 178 -5.56 0.43 -5.59
CA ALA A 178 -4.37 -0.31 -5.99
C ALA A 178 -4.78 -1.79 -6.21
N PRO A 179 -3.87 -2.68 -6.65
CA PRO A 179 -4.12 -4.11 -6.58
C PRO A 179 -4.37 -4.50 -5.12
N GLY A 180 -5.63 -4.77 -4.79
CA GLY A 180 -6.09 -5.03 -3.42
C GLY A 180 -6.70 -3.79 -2.72
N PRO A 181 -7.54 -3.99 -1.69
CA PRO A 181 -8.06 -2.89 -0.88
C PRO A 181 -6.95 -2.33 0.03
N GLY A 182 -7.19 -1.18 0.67
CA GLY A 182 -6.37 -0.76 1.82
C GLY A 182 -6.06 0.72 1.92
N TYR A 183 -6.16 1.47 0.81
CA TYR A 183 -5.93 2.91 0.85
C TYR A 183 -7.20 3.68 1.21
N THR A 184 -7.06 4.61 2.13
CA THR A 184 -8.10 5.59 2.48
C THR A 184 -7.53 6.99 2.31
N CYS A 185 -8.22 7.82 1.53
CA CYS A 185 -7.77 9.18 1.23
C CYS A 185 -8.51 10.21 2.08
N GLY A 186 -7.76 11.17 2.62
CA GLY A 186 -8.31 12.30 3.34
C GLY A 186 -8.91 13.37 2.42
N PRO A 187 -9.44 14.47 2.99
CA PRO A 187 -9.85 15.62 2.21
C PRO A 187 -8.65 16.35 1.60
N ALA A 188 -8.87 17.02 0.46
CA ALA A 188 -7.87 17.86 -0.15
C ALA A 188 -7.59 19.12 0.70
N LYS A 189 -6.31 19.44 0.89
CA LYS A 189 -5.85 20.59 1.68
C LYS A 189 -5.11 21.57 0.78
N PHE A 190 -5.40 22.86 0.92
CA PHE A 190 -4.62 23.92 0.29
C PHE A 190 -3.22 23.96 0.89
N VAL A 191 -2.22 24.00 0.02
CA VAL A 191 -0.81 24.12 0.40
C VAL A 191 -0.15 25.25 -0.38
N LYS A 192 1.09 25.57 -0.01
CA LYS A 192 1.90 26.56 -0.73
C LYS A 192 2.00 26.17 -2.22
N PRO A 193 1.74 27.10 -3.17
CA PRO A 193 1.75 26.74 -4.58
C PRO A 193 3.12 26.28 -5.05
N THR A 194 3.13 25.19 -5.79
CA THR A 194 4.33 24.51 -6.29
C THR A 194 5.13 25.39 -7.23
N LYS A 195 6.45 25.35 -7.11
CA LYS A 195 7.37 25.93 -8.08
C LYS A 195 7.91 24.83 -8.98
N PHE A 196 7.76 25.00 -10.29
CA PHE A 196 8.34 24.14 -11.30
C PHE A 196 9.60 24.82 -11.84
N ILE A 197 10.71 24.09 -11.84
CA ILE A 197 11.97 24.56 -12.42
C ILE A 197 12.11 23.89 -13.78
N SER A 198 12.41 24.67 -14.81
CA SER A 198 12.68 24.16 -16.15
C SER A 198 13.89 23.22 -16.14
N GLN A 199 13.94 22.29 -17.09
CA GLN A 199 15.04 21.31 -17.16
C GLN A 199 16.42 21.95 -17.32
N ASP A 200 16.50 23.13 -17.96
CA ASP A 200 17.73 23.92 -18.10
C ASP A 200 18.09 24.73 -16.83
N GLY A 201 17.23 24.70 -15.79
CA GLY A 201 17.42 25.40 -14.52
C GLY A 201 17.20 26.92 -14.59
N ARG A 202 16.91 27.50 -15.76
CA ARG A 202 16.93 28.95 -15.97
C ARG A 202 15.61 29.64 -15.64
N ARG A 203 14.49 28.92 -15.69
CA ARG A 203 13.14 29.48 -15.49
C ARG A 203 12.43 28.72 -14.39
N SER A 204 11.88 29.46 -13.43
CA SER A 204 10.91 28.91 -12.47
C SER A 204 9.51 29.42 -12.79
N THR A 205 8.55 28.52 -13.00
CA THR A 205 7.13 28.85 -13.03
C THR A 205 6.48 28.40 -11.72
N GLN A 206 5.29 28.92 -11.42
CA GLN A 206 4.57 28.57 -10.20
C GLN A 206 3.14 28.17 -10.54
N ALA A 207 2.61 27.15 -9.87
CA ALA A 207 1.20 26.84 -9.91
C ALA A 207 0.39 28.02 -9.35
N HIS A 208 -0.80 28.26 -9.89
CA HIS A 208 -1.72 29.27 -9.37
C HIS A 208 -2.30 28.86 -8.00
N THR A 209 -2.59 27.57 -7.85
CA THR A 209 -3.00 26.96 -6.59
C THR A 209 -2.58 25.48 -6.56
N THR A 210 -2.32 24.97 -5.37
CA THR A 210 -1.91 23.57 -5.15
C THR A 210 -2.73 22.96 -4.02
N TRP A 211 -3.22 21.75 -4.25
CA TRP A 211 -3.90 20.94 -3.24
C TRP A 211 -3.19 19.62 -3.02
N ASN A 212 -3.08 19.21 -1.76
CA ASN A 212 -2.58 17.89 -1.39
C ASN A 212 -3.69 17.05 -0.82
N VAL A 213 -3.77 15.80 -1.26
CA VAL A 213 -4.60 14.75 -0.70
C VAL A 213 -3.65 13.66 -0.22
N THR A 214 -3.76 13.29 1.04
CA THR A 214 -2.96 12.20 1.62
C THR A 214 -3.81 10.95 1.69
N CYS A 215 -3.32 9.87 1.10
CA CYS A 215 -3.90 8.53 1.19
C CYS A 215 -2.99 7.65 2.05
N THR A 216 -3.55 7.12 3.13
CA THR A 216 -2.83 6.21 4.03
C THR A 216 -3.27 4.79 3.80
N TYR A 217 -2.35 3.86 4.01
CA TYR A 217 -2.63 2.44 3.93
C TYR A 217 -3.02 1.90 5.30
N SER A 218 -4.16 1.20 5.35
CA SER A 218 -4.64 0.51 6.56
C SER A 218 -4.71 -0.99 6.32
N GLN A 219 -3.98 -1.74 7.13
CA GLN A 219 -4.00 -3.20 7.10
C GLN A 219 -5.41 -3.76 7.39
N PHE A 220 -6.14 -3.13 8.32
CA PHE A 220 -7.51 -3.52 8.68
C PHE A 220 -8.52 -3.30 7.56
N VAL A 221 -8.31 -2.26 6.74
CA VAL A 221 -9.16 -1.98 5.58
C VAL A 221 -8.76 -2.87 4.40
N ALA A 222 -7.47 -3.19 4.27
CA ALA A 222 -6.94 -4.00 3.20
C ALA A 222 -7.49 -5.42 3.21
N GLN A 223 -7.41 -6.11 4.35
CA GLN A 223 -7.96 -7.46 4.46
C GLN A 223 -8.21 -7.84 5.92
N ARG A 224 -9.32 -8.55 6.16
CA ARG A 224 -9.64 -9.09 7.50
C ARG A 224 -8.76 -10.28 7.88
N SER A 225 -8.34 -11.07 6.88
CA SER A 225 -7.41 -12.19 7.06
C SER A 225 -6.05 -11.86 6.45
N PRO A 226 -4.94 -12.36 7.02
CA PRO A 226 -3.62 -12.15 6.45
C PRO A 226 -3.53 -12.81 5.05
N THR A 227 -2.63 -12.32 4.20
CA THR A 227 -2.35 -12.88 2.86
C THR A 227 -1.18 -13.86 2.85
N CYS A 228 -0.53 -14.04 4.00
CA CYS A 228 0.57 -14.97 4.17
C CYS A 228 0.56 -15.64 5.53
N CYS A 229 1.29 -16.75 5.60
CA CYS A 229 1.62 -17.41 6.86
C CYS A 229 3.12 -17.68 6.98
N VAL A 230 3.58 -17.79 8.22
CA VAL A 230 4.97 -18.11 8.56
C VAL A 230 5.06 -19.54 9.07
N SER A 231 6.08 -20.27 8.63
CA SER A 231 6.45 -21.58 9.16
C SER A 231 7.91 -21.57 9.56
N LEU A 232 8.26 -22.39 10.56
CA LEU A 232 9.58 -22.39 11.17
C LEU A 232 10.15 -23.81 11.21
N SER A 233 11.46 -23.93 11.02
CA SER A 233 12.23 -25.12 11.34
C SER A 233 13.59 -24.73 11.91
N SER A 234 14.26 -25.65 12.59
CA SER A 234 15.56 -25.40 13.20
C SER A 234 16.55 -26.53 12.91
N PHE A 235 17.83 -26.25 13.09
CA PHE A 235 18.90 -27.21 12.86
C PHE A 235 18.84 -28.42 13.81
N TYR A 236 18.40 -28.20 15.05
CA TYR A 236 18.38 -29.23 16.10
C TYR A 236 17.06 -30.00 16.16
N ASN A 237 16.09 -29.68 15.29
CA ASN A 237 14.77 -30.30 15.31
C ASN A 237 14.24 -30.53 13.91
N ASP A 238 14.02 -31.80 13.57
CA ASP A 238 13.49 -32.23 12.27
C ASP A 238 12.00 -31.89 12.09
N THR A 239 11.30 -31.51 13.17
CA THR A 239 9.89 -31.13 13.10
C THR A 239 9.72 -29.69 12.61
N ILE A 240 8.91 -29.53 11.56
CA ILE A 240 8.54 -28.23 11.01
C ILE A 240 7.30 -27.71 11.74
N VAL A 241 7.40 -26.52 12.31
CA VAL A 241 6.24 -25.76 12.79
C VAL A 241 5.54 -25.18 11.55
N ASN A 242 4.49 -25.87 11.12
CA ASN A 242 3.70 -25.47 9.96
C ASN A 242 2.78 -24.29 10.28
N CYS A 243 2.31 -23.62 9.22
CA CYS A 243 1.27 -22.61 9.36
C CYS A 243 -0.01 -23.23 9.97
N PRO A 244 -0.67 -22.56 10.94
CA PRO A 244 -1.94 -23.02 11.48
C PRO A 244 -3.01 -23.20 10.39
N THR A 245 -3.92 -24.15 10.62
CA THR A 245 -5.07 -24.38 9.73
C THR A 245 -5.89 -23.11 9.58
N CYS A 246 -6.28 -22.79 8.34
CA CYS A 246 -7.07 -21.60 8.02
C CYS A 246 -6.44 -20.25 8.37
N SER A 247 -5.11 -20.15 8.43
CA SER A 247 -4.38 -18.90 8.72
C SER A 247 -4.85 -17.71 7.87
N CYS A 248 -5.10 -17.90 6.58
CA CYS A 248 -5.55 -16.83 5.67
C CYS A 248 -7.07 -16.80 5.43
N GLY A 249 -7.82 -17.51 6.27
CA GLY A 249 -9.27 -17.61 6.22
C GLY A 249 -9.74 -18.77 5.34
N CYS A 250 -10.49 -19.70 5.94
CA CYS A 250 -11.24 -20.72 5.20
C CYS A 250 -12.65 -20.21 4.92
N GLN A 251 -13.15 -20.45 3.71
CA GLN A 251 -14.56 -20.23 3.41
C GLN A 251 -15.36 -21.47 3.80
N ASN A 252 -16.51 -21.27 4.43
CA ASN A 252 -17.47 -22.36 4.63
C ASN A 252 -18.09 -22.71 3.26
N ASN A 253 -18.19 -24.01 2.95
CA ASN A 253 -18.62 -24.59 1.67
C ASN A 253 -19.96 -24.07 1.08
N SER A 254 -20.70 -23.22 1.78
CA SER A 254 -22.02 -22.73 1.39
C SER A 254 -22.02 -21.43 0.57
N THR A 255 -20.92 -20.67 0.49
CA THR A 255 -20.96 -19.30 -0.09
C THR A 255 -20.15 -19.10 -1.38
N ALA A 256 -19.22 -19.99 -1.73
CA ALA A 256 -18.59 -20.01 -3.05
C ALA A 256 -17.99 -21.39 -3.37
N PRO A 257 -18.52 -22.14 -4.35
CA PRO A 257 -17.85 -23.33 -4.87
C PRO A 257 -16.57 -22.89 -5.62
N GLY A 258 -15.39 -23.38 -5.20
CA GLY A 258 -14.10 -23.09 -5.85
C GLY A 258 -13.12 -22.20 -5.06
N SER A 259 -13.13 -22.25 -3.72
CA SER A 259 -12.27 -21.40 -2.86
C SER A 259 -10.76 -21.65 -3.01
N CYS A 260 -10.36 -22.82 -3.50
CA CYS A 260 -8.99 -23.17 -3.87
C CYS A 260 -8.98 -24.20 -5.00
N VAL A 261 -7.84 -24.37 -5.65
CA VAL A 261 -7.65 -25.36 -6.73
C VAL A 261 -6.56 -26.35 -6.34
N GLU A 262 -6.84 -27.65 -6.47
CA GLU A 262 -5.82 -28.70 -6.29
C GLU A 262 -4.78 -28.63 -7.40
N GLY A 263 -3.50 -28.77 -7.05
CA GLY A 263 -2.39 -28.54 -8.00
C GLY A 263 -2.38 -29.45 -9.23
N ASN A 264 -2.97 -30.64 -9.15
CA ASN A 264 -3.02 -31.61 -10.26
C ASN A 264 -4.40 -31.65 -10.96
N SER A 265 -5.27 -30.68 -10.69
CA SER A 265 -6.63 -30.69 -11.25
C SER A 265 -6.62 -30.38 -12.75
N PRO A 266 -7.32 -31.16 -13.59
CA PRO A 266 -7.46 -30.88 -15.02
C PRO A 266 -8.21 -29.57 -15.31
N TYR A 267 -8.93 -29.03 -14.32
CA TYR A 267 -9.66 -27.77 -14.40
C TYR A 267 -8.79 -26.54 -14.09
N LEU A 268 -7.53 -26.70 -13.69
CA LEU A 268 -6.64 -25.57 -13.35
C LEU A 268 -6.42 -24.64 -14.55
N ALA A 269 -6.18 -25.21 -15.74
CA ALA A 269 -5.95 -24.42 -16.95
C ALA A 269 -7.18 -23.60 -17.39
N SER A 270 -8.40 -24.10 -17.15
CA SER A 270 -9.63 -23.39 -17.50
C SER A 270 -9.99 -22.29 -16.51
N VAL A 271 -9.69 -22.46 -15.23
CA VAL A 271 -9.97 -21.46 -14.17
C VAL A 271 -8.96 -20.30 -14.19
N VAL A 272 -7.69 -20.57 -14.54
CA VAL A 272 -6.66 -19.53 -14.66
C VAL A 272 -6.86 -18.66 -15.90
N ASN A 273 -7.30 -19.25 -17.02
CA ASN A 273 -7.45 -18.57 -18.31
C ASN A 273 -8.88 -18.06 -18.60
N ASP A 274 -9.78 -18.09 -17.62
CA ASP A 274 -11.17 -17.65 -17.80
C ASP A 274 -11.23 -16.18 -18.27
N PRO A 275 -11.70 -15.91 -19.51
CA PRO A 275 -11.78 -14.57 -20.07
C PRO A 275 -12.68 -13.63 -19.26
N ASN A 276 -13.68 -14.16 -18.56
CA ASN A 276 -14.63 -13.40 -17.74
C ASN A 276 -14.02 -12.96 -16.40
N ASN A 277 -12.90 -13.55 -15.98
CA ASN A 277 -12.23 -13.27 -14.71
C ASN A 277 -10.93 -12.46 -14.86
N LYS A 278 -10.56 -11.99 -16.06
CA LYS A 278 -9.32 -11.22 -16.32
C LYS A 278 -9.14 -9.98 -15.44
N ASN A 279 -10.23 -9.40 -14.93
CA ASN A 279 -10.21 -8.22 -14.07
C ASN A 279 -10.33 -8.54 -12.57
N ASN A 280 -10.44 -9.83 -12.20
CA ASN A 280 -10.67 -10.24 -10.82
C ASN A 280 -9.32 -10.42 -10.09
N LEU A 281 -8.96 -9.44 -9.26
CA LEU A 281 -7.72 -9.39 -8.51
C LEU A 281 -7.71 -10.27 -7.24
N ALA A 282 -8.82 -10.96 -6.97
CA ALA A 282 -8.90 -11.88 -5.84
C ALA A 282 -7.95 -13.08 -6.06
N PRO A 283 -7.16 -13.47 -5.04
CA PRO A 283 -6.19 -14.55 -5.15
C PRO A 283 -6.88 -15.89 -5.41
N LEU A 284 -6.33 -16.68 -6.33
CA LEU A 284 -6.75 -18.07 -6.57
C LEU A 284 -5.66 -18.98 -6.01
N VAL A 285 -5.93 -19.62 -4.88
CA VAL A 285 -4.90 -20.31 -4.11
C VAL A 285 -4.90 -21.81 -4.34
N GLN A 286 -3.73 -22.43 -4.22
CA GLN A 286 -3.62 -23.89 -4.10
C GLN A 286 -4.26 -24.37 -2.80
N CYS A 287 -5.03 -25.46 -2.87
CA CYS A 287 -5.62 -26.06 -1.67
C CYS A 287 -4.53 -26.55 -0.71
N THR A 288 -4.48 -25.93 0.46
CA THR A 288 -3.54 -26.21 1.56
C THR A 288 -4.29 -26.08 2.88
N SER A 289 -3.80 -26.67 3.96
CA SER A 289 -4.44 -26.54 5.28
C SER A 289 -4.54 -25.08 5.77
N HIS A 290 -3.59 -24.22 5.38
CA HIS A 290 -3.51 -22.83 5.81
C HIS A 290 -4.22 -21.83 4.87
N MET A 291 -4.54 -22.25 3.63
CA MET A 291 -5.26 -21.46 2.61
C MET A 291 -4.60 -20.10 2.27
N CYS A 292 -3.28 -20.01 2.41
CA CYS A 292 -2.55 -18.76 2.21
C CYS A 292 -1.97 -18.65 0.80
N PRO A 293 -2.15 -17.50 0.12
CA PRO A 293 -1.50 -17.20 -1.15
C PRO A 293 0.03 -17.30 -1.10
N ILE A 294 0.64 -16.94 0.03
CA ILE A 294 2.09 -16.97 0.22
C ILE A 294 2.43 -17.69 1.53
N ARG A 295 3.47 -18.50 1.52
CA ARG A 295 4.11 -19.03 2.74
C ARG A 295 5.55 -18.58 2.81
N VAL A 296 5.96 -18.09 3.97
CA VAL A 296 7.36 -17.82 4.26
C VAL A 296 7.88 -18.81 5.28
N HIS A 297 8.88 -19.58 4.88
CA HIS A 297 9.50 -20.60 5.71
C HIS A 297 10.87 -20.11 6.20
N TRP A 298 11.03 -20.04 7.53
CA TRP A 298 12.27 -19.69 8.19
C TRP A 298 12.94 -20.97 8.70
N HIS A 299 14.15 -21.26 8.23
CA HIS A 299 14.94 -22.40 8.67
C HIS A 299 16.24 -21.92 9.31
N VAL A 300 16.37 -22.10 10.63
CA VAL A 300 17.62 -21.80 11.36
C VAL A 300 18.63 -22.88 11.01
N LYS A 301 19.58 -22.58 10.12
CA LYS A 301 20.59 -23.52 9.63
C LYS A 301 21.68 -23.81 10.65
N VAL A 302 22.10 -22.80 11.40
CA VAL A 302 23.22 -22.90 12.33
C VAL A 302 23.00 -21.93 13.47
N ASN A 303 23.34 -22.34 14.68
CA ASN A 303 23.35 -21.50 15.87
C ASN A 303 24.69 -21.69 16.60
N TYR A 304 25.69 -20.87 16.26
CA TYR A 304 26.98 -20.81 16.96
C TYR A 304 26.92 -19.78 18.09
N LYS A 305 27.83 -19.91 19.07
CA LYS A 305 27.99 -19.01 20.22
C LYS A 305 28.17 -17.54 19.85
N GLU A 306 28.60 -17.24 18.63
CA GLU A 306 28.83 -15.88 18.15
C GLU A 306 27.84 -15.47 17.07
N TYR A 307 27.22 -16.42 16.35
CA TYR A 307 26.23 -16.08 15.33
C TYR A 307 25.23 -17.18 14.99
N TRP A 308 24.04 -16.76 14.57
CA TRP A 308 23.06 -17.64 13.93
C TRP A 308 23.02 -17.41 12.42
N ARG A 309 22.60 -18.43 11.67
CA ARG A 309 22.37 -18.38 10.22
C ARG A 309 20.97 -18.88 9.91
N VAL A 310 20.16 -18.08 9.24
CA VAL A 310 18.80 -18.46 8.81
C VAL A 310 18.67 -18.46 7.30
N LYS A 311 18.06 -19.52 6.76
CA LYS A 311 17.55 -19.62 5.39
C LYS A 311 16.06 -19.29 5.36
N ILE A 312 15.68 -18.31 4.55
CA ILE A 312 14.27 -17.98 4.31
C ILE A 312 13.86 -18.51 2.94
N THR A 313 12.70 -19.14 2.84
CA THR A 313 12.12 -19.62 1.58
C THR A 313 10.72 -19.04 1.43
N VAL A 314 10.45 -18.33 0.34
CA VAL A 314 9.13 -17.79 0.02
C VAL A 314 8.49 -18.67 -1.04
N SER A 315 7.32 -19.22 -0.75
CA SER A 315 6.55 -20.07 -1.67
C SER A 315 5.28 -19.34 -2.10
N ASN A 316 5.07 -19.24 -3.42
CA ASN A 316 3.86 -18.70 -4.02
C ASN A 316 2.85 -19.83 -4.27
N PHE A 317 1.68 -19.74 -3.67
CA PHE A 317 0.54 -20.64 -3.86
C PHE A 317 -0.60 -19.98 -4.64
N ASN A 318 -0.42 -18.75 -5.14
CA ASN A 318 -1.41 -18.01 -5.91
C ASN A 318 -1.20 -18.24 -7.42
N TYR A 319 -2.15 -18.90 -8.07
CA TYR A 319 -2.10 -19.19 -9.51
C TYR A 319 -2.38 -17.98 -10.39
N ARG A 320 -3.03 -16.93 -9.86
CA ARG A 320 -3.40 -15.73 -10.63
C ARG A 320 -2.35 -14.63 -10.59
N MET A 321 -1.36 -14.73 -9.71
CA MET A 321 -0.42 -13.66 -9.46
C MET A 321 1.01 -14.18 -9.41
N ASN A 322 1.84 -13.60 -10.26
CA ASN A 322 3.28 -13.80 -10.24
C ASN A 322 3.95 -12.62 -9.54
N TYR A 323 4.64 -12.93 -8.45
CA TYR A 323 5.32 -11.95 -7.61
C TYR A 323 6.74 -11.72 -8.14
N SER A 324 6.89 -10.90 -9.19
CA SER A 324 8.21 -10.66 -9.83
C SER A 324 9.11 -9.68 -9.06
N GLN A 325 8.52 -8.72 -8.34
CA GLN A 325 9.22 -7.74 -7.52
C GLN A 325 8.74 -7.83 -6.08
N TRP A 326 9.49 -8.46 -5.18
CA TRP A 326 9.06 -8.70 -3.79
C TRP A 326 9.97 -8.02 -2.78
N ASN A 327 9.35 -7.63 -1.66
CA ASN A 327 10.03 -7.18 -0.46
C ASN A 327 9.67 -8.09 0.71
N LEU A 328 10.67 -8.49 1.49
CA LEU A 328 10.46 -9.12 2.78
C LEU A 328 10.83 -8.13 3.87
N VAL A 329 9.84 -7.72 4.66
CA VAL A 329 10.07 -6.89 5.82
C VAL A 329 10.02 -7.76 7.06
N ALA A 330 11.08 -7.75 7.86
CA ALA A 330 11.18 -8.50 9.11
C ALA A 330 11.66 -7.60 10.24
N GLN A 331 11.12 -7.78 11.43
CA GLN A 331 11.47 -7.05 12.63
C GLN A 331 12.12 -8.02 13.63
N HIS A 332 13.23 -7.62 14.25
CA HIS A 332 13.90 -8.43 15.26
C HIS A 332 14.77 -7.57 16.18
N PRO A 333 14.78 -7.83 17.52
CA PRO A 333 15.60 -7.10 18.48
C PRO A 333 17.09 -6.98 18.11
N ASN A 334 17.69 -8.01 17.52
CA ASN A 334 19.13 -8.01 17.20
C ASN A 334 19.45 -7.53 15.76
N PHE A 335 18.49 -6.97 15.02
CA PHE A 335 18.78 -6.42 13.68
C PHE A 335 19.67 -5.18 13.68
N ASP A 336 19.88 -4.59 14.86
CA ASP A 336 20.86 -3.53 15.13
C ASP A 336 22.31 -3.99 14.88
N ASN A 337 22.61 -5.25 15.15
CA ASN A 337 23.95 -5.83 15.02
C ASN A 337 24.05 -6.79 13.82
N LEU A 338 23.39 -6.42 12.72
CA LEU A 338 23.47 -7.18 11.48
C LEU A 338 24.85 -6.99 10.83
N THR A 339 25.63 -8.07 10.75
CA THR A 339 27.01 -8.00 10.22
C THR A 339 27.07 -8.25 8.71
N THR A 340 26.34 -9.25 8.21
CA THR A 340 26.35 -9.63 6.79
C THR A 340 25.01 -10.23 6.35
N ILE A 341 24.60 -9.90 5.13
CA ILE A 341 23.52 -10.54 4.38
C ILE A 341 24.11 -10.99 3.04
N PHE A 342 23.73 -12.20 2.59
CA PHE A 342 24.06 -12.65 1.24
C PHE A 342 22.78 -12.83 0.42
N SER A 343 22.91 -12.70 -0.90
CA SER A 343 21.87 -12.92 -1.91
C SER A 343 20.80 -11.83 -2.06
N PHE A 344 20.74 -10.82 -1.17
CA PHE A 344 19.73 -9.75 -1.21
C PHE A 344 20.31 -8.38 -0.91
N SER A 345 19.71 -7.35 -1.53
CA SER A 345 19.87 -5.98 -1.06
C SER A 345 19.02 -5.78 0.18
N TYR A 346 19.54 -5.00 1.14
CA TYR A 346 18.80 -4.70 2.36
C TYR A 346 18.81 -3.22 2.69
N LYS A 347 17.73 -2.77 3.34
CA LYS A 347 17.65 -1.44 3.95
C LYS A 347 17.12 -1.57 5.36
N SER A 348 17.86 -0.98 6.30
CA SER A 348 17.42 -0.80 7.67
C SER A 348 16.32 0.26 7.75
N LEU A 349 15.23 -0.06 8.44
CA LEU A 349 14.10 0.82 8.69
C LEU A 349 14.03 1.12 10.19
N ASN A 350 14.02 2.42 10.53
CA ASN A 350 13.79 2.88 11.90
C ASN A 350 12.49 3.72 11.95
N PRO A 351 11.30 3.09 12.03
CA PRO A 351 10.03 3.78 11.90
C PRO A 351 9.70 4.73 13.07
N TYR A 352 10.36 4.59 14.23
CA TYR A 352 10.05 5.35 15.46
C TYR A 352 11.15 6.32 15.92
N GLY A 353 12.28 6.40 15.21
CA GLY A 353 13.41 7.22 15.65
C GLY A 353 14.00 6.76 17.01
N LEU A 354 14.73 7.64 17.70
CA LEU A 354 15.43 7.34 18.97
C LEU A 354 14.49 7.16 20.19
N ILE A 355 13.16 7.07 20.02
CA ILE A 355 12.19 7.23 21.12
C ILE A 355 11.78 5.89 21.76
N SER A 356 12.47 4.78 21.46
CA SER A 356 12.21 3.51 22.15
C SER A 356 13.50 2.77 22.44
N GLU A 357 13.85 2.63 23.72
CA GLU A 357 15.00 1.86 24.20
C GLU A 357 14.82 0.33 24.05
N HIS A 358 13.79 -0.11 23.30
CA HIS A 358 13.52 -1.50 22.96
C HIS A 358 13.26 -1.67 21.45
N LEU A 359 14.10 -1.07 20.61
CA LEU A 359 13.88 -1.09 19.16
C LEU A 359 14.41 -2.39 18.53
N ALA A 360 13.48 -3.25 18.16
CA ALA A 360 13.70 -4.22 17.11
C ALA A 360 13.87 -3.46 15.78
N LEU A 361 15.10 -3.37 15.28
CA LEU A 361 15.35 -2.89 13.93
C LEU A 361 14.60 -3.75 12.92
N GLN A 362 14.23 -3.11 11.82
CA GLN A 362 13.50 -3.72 10.74
C GLN A 362 14.32 -3.71 9.46
N ILE A 363 14.30 -4.81 8.72
CA ILE A 363 15.06 -4.94 7.47
C ILE A 363 14.08 -5.25 6.35
N THR A 364 14.19 -4.49 5.26
CA THR A 364 13.55 -4.82 3.99
C THR A 364 14.56 -5.51 3.09
N LEU A 365 14.25 -6.71 2.58
CA LEU A 365 15.05 -7.48 1.63
C LEU A 365 14.37 -7.53 0.26
N TRP A 366 15.12 -7.39 -0.84
CA TRP A 366 14.61 -7.53 -2.22
C TRP A 366 15.64 -8.10 -3.19
N SER A 367 15.18 -8.68 -4.31
CA SER A 367 16.02 -9.28 -5.36
C SER A 367 16.09 -8.44 -6.65
N LEU A 368 17.23 -8.51 -7.34
CA LEU A 368 17.43 -7.97 -8.70
C LEU A 368 17.39 -9.12 -9.72
N GLY A 369 16.20 -9.65 -10.05
CA GLY A 369 16.08 -10.68 -11.11
C GLY A 369 15.03 -11.76 -10.88
N THR A 370 14.58 -12.35 -11.98
CA THR A 370 13.48 -13.35 -12.10
C THR A 370 13.75 -14.66 -11.38
N PHE A 371 12.68 -15.21 -10.81
CA PHE A 371 12.63 -16.48 -10.06
C PHE A 371 13.18 -17.67 -10.84
N GLU A 372 14.22 -18.29 -10.30
CA GLU A 372 14.29 -19.74 -10.14
C GLU A 372 15.27 -20.10 -9.00
N LEU A 373 15.02 -21.24 -8.36
CA LEU A 373 15.80 -21.88 -7.29
C LEU A 373 15.65 -21.37 -5.85
N ALA A 374 15.65 -22.35 -4.95
CA ALA A 374 15.75 -22.23 -3.50
C ALA A 374 16.97 -21.38 -3.09
N LEU A 375 16.78 -20.08 -3.03
CA LEU A 375 17.82 -19.12 -2.70
C LEU A 375 18.22 -19.24 -1.22
N LEU A 376 19.52 -19.35 -1.03
CA LEU A 376 20.16 -19.48 0.27
C LEU A 376 20.31 -18.09 0.88
N ILE A 377 19.68 -17.88 2.03
CA ILE A 377 19.95 -16.71 2.87
C ILE A 377 20.93 -17.15 3.96
N PRO A 378 22.04 -16.45 4.12
CA PRO A 378 22.79 -16.39 5.35
C PRO A 378 22.64 -14.97 5.91
N ILE A 379 22.01 -14.85 7.07
CA ILE A 379 22.07 -13.63 7.87
C ILE A 379 22.92 -13.96 9.09
N LEU A 380 23.95 -13.17 9.38
CA LEU A 380 24.88 -13.37 10.49
C LEU A 380 24.69 -12.27 11.54
N PHE A 381 24.41 -12.66 12.79
CA PHE A 381 24.19 -11.75 13.92
C PHE A 381 25.15 -12.06 15.05
N GLN A 382 25.59 -11.07 15.84
CA GLN A 382 26.31 -11.37 17.08
C GLN A 382 25.36 -11.89 18.16
N ALA A 383 25.72 -13.02 18.78
CA ALA A 383 24.90 -13.71 19.77
C ALA A 383 24.88 -12.96 21.12
N LEU A 384 23.79 -12.25 21.38
CA LEU A 384 23.40 -11.79 22.71
C LEU A 384 21.90 -12.12 22.89
N THR A 385 21.63 -13.00 23.87
CA THR A 385 20.34 -13.32 24.52
C THR A 385 19.06 -13.42 23.67
N PHE A 386 18.36 -14.55 23.75
CA PHE A 386 17.02 -14.74 23.19
C PHE A 386 16.03 -13.74 23.81
N ALA A 387 15.65 -12.72 23.04
CA ALA A 387 14.44 -11.94 23.23
C ALA A 387 13.49 -12.23 22.06
N LEU A 388 12.18 -12.13 22.30
CA LEU A 388 11.11 -12.51 21.37
C LEU A 388 11.40 -12.13 19.90
N LEU A 389 11.34 -13.12 19.00
CA LEU A 389 11.46 -12.90 17.56
C LEU A 389 10.11 -12.41 17.02
N GLN A 390 9.74 -11.15 17.24
CA GLN A 390 8.49 -10.62 16.69
C GLN A 390 8.62 -10.39 15.18
N THR A 391 8.32 -11.43 14.41
CA THR A 391 8.35 -11.38 12.96
C THR A 391 7.03 -10.81 12.47
N THR A 392 6.98 -9.49 12.32
CA THR A 392 5.92 -8.84 11.54
C THR A 392 6.29 -8.95 10.07
N LEU A 393 5.70 -9.94 9.39
CA LEU A 393 5.98 -10.20 8.00
C LEU A 393 4.88 -9.58 7.13
N LEU A 394 5.28 -8.66 6.25
CA LEU A 394 4.42 -8.12 5.21
C LEU A 394 4.67 -8.90 3.92
N CYS A 395 3.75 -9.78 3.55
CA CYS A 395 3.72 -10.30 2.18
C CYS A 395 2.66 -9.52 1.41
N TYR A 396 3.08 -8.79 0.38
CA TYR A 396 2.24 -8.25 -0.70
C TYR A 396 0.82 -7.84 -0.30
N GLY A 397 0.67 -6.61 0.18
CA GLY A 397 -0.67 -6.07 0.44
C GLY A 397 -1.38 -6.70 1.65
N ALA A 398 -0.74 -7.56 2.44
CA ALA A 398 -1.18 -7.76 3.81
C ALA A 398 -0.05 -8.04 4.78
N SER A 399 -0.40 -7.78 6.03
CA SER A 399 0.40 -7.91 7.22
C SER A 399 -0.03 -9.13 7.99
N SER A 400 0.92 -9.99 8.31
CA SER A 400 0.77 -10.94 9.41
C SER A 400 1.80 -10.59 10.47
N THR A 401 1.33 -10.15 11.63
CA THR A 401 2.17 -9.99 12.83
C THR A 401 2.23 -11.35 13.52
N THR A 402 3.39 -11.98 13.60
CA THR A 402 3.58 -13.19 14.40
C THR A 402 4.64 -12.92 15.44
N THR A 403 4.21 -12.83 16.70
CA THR A 403 5.09 -12.77 17.86
C THR A 403 5.58 -14.19 18.15
N ILE A 404 6.90 -14.40 18.08
CA ILE A 404 7.54 -15.68 18.42
C ILE A 404 8.07 -15.53 19.85
N CYS A 405 7.53 -16.32 20.77
CA CYS A 405 8.04 -16.46 22.12
C CYS A 405 9.29 -17.32 22.17
#